data_AF-S6VW77-F1
#
_entry.id   AF-S6VW77-F1
#
_cell.length_a   1.000
_cell.length_b   1.000
_cell.length_c   1.000
_cell.angle_alpha   90.00
_cell.angle_beta   90.00
_cell.angle_gamma   90.00
#
_symmetry.space_group_name_H-M   'P 1'
#
loop_
_entity.id
_entity.type
_entity.pdbx_description
1 polymer ?
#
loop_
_entity_poly.entity_id
_entity_poly.type
_entity_poly.pdbx_seq_one_letter_code
_entity_poly.pdbx_strand_id
1 'polypeptide(L)'
;MQVKRFFAADMRQAMKLVRDELGAEAAIIGNRRIAGGVELTAALDYKLSALAPRVPNMELEDELRKTQSRIVSAQAELNSRSDSDASINLQLFSGKPVSAVDTHIEPT
;
A
#
# COMPACT_ATOMS: atom_id res chain seq x y z
N MET A 1 -18.22 25.82 -14.91
CA MET A 1 -18.12 25.11 -13.62
C MET A 1 -18.50 26.08 -12.49
N GLN A 2 -19.62 25.84 -11.81
CA GLN A 2 -20.02 26.62 -10.62
C GLN A 2 -19.93 25.72 -9.39
N VAL A 3 -19.05 26.05 -8.44
CA VAL A 3 -18.85 25.30 -7.19
C VAL A 3 -19.40 26.12 -6.04
N LYS A 4 -20.27 25.53 -5.21
CA LYS A 4 -20.84 26.17 -4.01
C LYS A 4 -20.71 25.23 -2.81
N ARG A 5 -20.62 25.84 -1.63
CA ARG A 5 -20.58 25.15 -0.33
C ARG A 5 -21.91 25.37 0.37
N PHE A 6 -22.49 24.30 0.87
CA PHE A 6 -23.78 24.27 1.57
C PHE A 6 -23.57 23.83 3.00
N PHE A 7 -24.17 24.57 3.94
CA PHE A 7 -24.09 24.27 5.37
C PHE A 7 -25.49 23.94 5.88
N ALA A 8 -25.59 22.86 6.66
CA ALA A 8 -26.85 22.48 7.30
C ALA A 8 -26.61 21.71 8.60
N ALA A 9 -27.66 21.64 9.43
CA ALA A 9 -27.60 20.86 10.68
C ALA A 9 -27.52 19.35 10.43
N ASP A 10 -28.15 18.87 9.35
CA ASP A 10 -28.20 17.46 8.99
C ASP A 10 -27.94 17.25 7.48
N MET A 11 -27.43 16.07 7.12
CA MET A 11 -27.13 15.70 5.73
C MET A 11 -28.34 15.75 4.81
N ARG A 12 -29.53 15.39 5.31
CA ARG A 12 -30.77 15.48 4.52
C ARG A 12 -31.10 16.92 4.14
N GLN A 13 -30.89 17.86 5.07
CA GLN A 13 -31.11 19.28 4.81
C GLN A 13 -30.08 19.83 3.83
N ALA A 14 -28.80 19.45 3.98
CA ALA A 14 -27.75 19.84 3.03
C ALA A 14 -28.07 19.37 1.60
N MET A 15 -28.52 18.12 1.44
CA MET A 15 -28.91 17.57 0.13
C MET A 15 -30.14 18.26 -0.46
N LYS A 16 -31.08 18.72 0.39
CA LYS A 16 -32.23 19.52 -0.06
C LYS A 16 -31.77 20.88 -0.59
N LEU A 17 -30.91 21.59 0.15
CA LEU A 17 -30.37 22.88 -0.27
C LEU A 17 -29.61 22.79 -1.59
N VAL A 18 -28.82 21.74 -1.77
CA VAL A 18 -28.10 21.48 -3.03
C VAL A 18 -29.07 21.29 -4.18
N ARG A 19 -30.16 20.53 -3.97
CA ARG A 19 -31.17 20.28 -5.00
C ARG A 19 -31.98 21.52 -5.34
N ASP A 20 -32.35 22.32 -4.35
CA ASP A 20 -33.12 23.55 -4.52
C ASP A 20 -32.30 24.61 -5.28
N GLU A 21 -30.99 24.68 -5.05
CA GLU A 21 -30.11 25.70 -5.64
C GLU A 21 -29.45 25.28 -6.97
N LEU A 22 -28.92 24.06 -7.05
CA LEU A 22 -28.15 23.56 -8.20
C LEU A 22 -28.92 22.52 -9.04
N GLY A 23 -30.04 22.01 -8.54
CA GLY A 23 -30.83 20.98 -9.20
C GLY A 23 -30.42 19.54 -8.83
N ALA A 24 -31.19 18.58 -9.35
CA ALA A 24 -30.99 17.15 -9.09
C ALA A 24 -29.68 16.59 -9.66
N GLU A 25 -29.14 17.25 -10.68
CA GLU A 25 -27.96 16.84 -11.45
C GLU A 25 -26.64 17.36 -10.85
N ALA A 26 -26.68 18.00 -9.69
CA ALA A 26 -25.49 18.53 -9.04
C ALA A 26 -24.59 17.39 -8.53
N ALA A 27 -23.29 17.48 -8.83
CA ALA A 27 -22.29 16.55 -8.33
C ALA A 27 -21.73 17.02 -6.98
N ILE A 28 -21.62 16.10 -6.04
CA ILE A 28 -20.99 16.36 -4.74
C ILE A 28 -19.49 16.09 -4.88
N ILE A 29 -18.66 17.11 -4.62
CA ILE A 29 -17.20 17.06 -4.72
C ILE A 29 -16.59 16.70 -3.35
N GLY A 30 -17.19 17.14 -2.25
CA GLY A 30 -16.65 16.92 -0.91
C GLY A 30 -17.69 17.02 0.19
N ASN A 31 -17.45 16.27 1.27
CA ASN A 31 -18.26 16.24 2.49
C ASN A 31 -17.35 16.48 3.69
N ARG A 32 -17.73 17.43 4.56
CA ARG A 32 -17.04 17.68 5.83
C ARG A 32 -18.07 17.79 6.96
N ARG A 33 -17.79 17.17 8.10
CA ARG A 33 -18.53 17.39 9.34
C ARG A 33 -17.92 18.56 10.10
N ILE A 34 -18.75 19.50 10.54
CA ILE A 34 -18.33 20.69 11.28
C ILE A 34 -19.08 20.77 12.61
N ALA A 35 -18.56 21.55 13.57
CA ALA A 35 -19.27 21.82 14.80
C ALA A 35 -20.57 22.58 14.48
N GLY A 36 -21.71 21.90 14.54
CA GLY A 36 -23.02 22.43 14.13
C GLY A 36 -23.68 21.73 12.94
N GLY A 37 -23.05 20.71 12.35
CA GLY A 37 -23.69 19.85 11.36
C GLY A 37 -22.74 19.40 10.25
N VAL A 38 -23.16 19.61 9.00
CA VAL A 38 -22.44 19.17 7.81
C VAL A 38 -22.23 20.30 6.82
N GLU A 39 -21.12 20.19 6.12
CA GLU A 39 -20.75 21.03 5.00
C GLU A 39 -20.63 20.15 3.74
N LEU A 40 -21.33 20.55 2.68
CA LEU A 40 -21.31 19.87 1.40
C LEU A 40 -20.83 20.80 0.30
N THR A 41 -19.78 20.41 -0.41
CA THR A 41 -19.30 21.11 -1.59
C THR A 41 -19.89 20.44 -2.83
N ALA A 42 -20.69 21.19 -3.59
CA ALA A 42 -21.37 20.68 -4.78
C ALA A 42 -21.12 21.59 -6.00
N ALA A 43 -21.20 21.01 -7.18
CA ALA A 43 -21.03 21.73 -8.44
C ALA A 43 -21.99 21.23 -9.52
N LEU A 44 -22.47 22.16 -10.34
CA LEU A 44 -23.22 21.85 -11.56
C LEU A 44 -22.23 21.68 -12.73
N ASP A 45 -22.47 20.66 -13.56
CA ASP A 45 -21.60 20.27 -14.68
C ASP A 45 -20.17 19.91 -14.22
N TYR A 46 -20.06 19.11 -13.15
CA TYR A 46 -18.80 18.43 -12.85
C TYR A 46 -18.61 17.31 -13.88
N LYS A 47 -17.96 17.66 -14.99
CA LYS A 47 -17.39 16.64 -15.85
C LYS A 47 -16.29 15.98 -15.02
N LEU A 48 -16.47 14.71 -14.68
CA LEU A 48 -15.32 13.85 -14.46
C LEU A 48 -14.54 13.95 -15.77
N SER A 49 -13.56 14.86 -15.82
CA SER A 49 -12.50 14.75 -16.80
C SER A 49 -11.92 13.39 -16.49
N ALA A 50 -12.38 12.40 -17.26
CA ALA A 50 -11.95 11.02 -17.17
C ALA A 50 -10.46 11.10 -16.98
N LEU A 51 -9.99 10.52 -15.87
CA LEU A 51 -8.58 10.49 -15.46
C LEU A 51 -7.76 10.56 -16.74
N ALA A 52 -7.06 11.68 -16.97
CA ALA A 52 -6.27 11.84 -18.17
C ALA A 52 -5.53 10.51 -18.35
N PRO A 53 -5.71 9.82 -19.49
CA PRO A 53 -5.19 8.47 -19.66
C PRO A 53 -3.75 8.54 -19.18
N ARG A 54 -3.39 7.72 -18.18
CA ARG A 54 -2.02 7.72 -17.63
C ARG A 54 -1.12 7.64 -18.84
N VAL A 55 -0.48 8.76 -19.18
CA VAL A 55 0.44 8.79 -20.31
C VAL A 55 1.57 7.90 -19.86
N PRO A 56 1.78 6.73 -20.48
CA PRO A 56 2.87 5.86 -20.09
C PRO A 56 4.14 6.66 -20.34
N ASN A 57 4.84 7.01 -19.27
CA ASN A 57 6.12 7.66 -19.39
C ASN A 57 7.14 6.56 -19.70
N MET A 58 7.44 6.36 -20.98
CA MET A 58 8.33 5.30 -21.46
C MET A 58 9.71 5.35 -20.76
N GLU A 59 10.21 6.54 -20.46
CA GLU A 59 11.49 6.72 -19.76
C GLU A 59 11.44 6.15 -18.34
N LEU A 60 10.33 6.36 -17.64
CA LEU A 60 10.11 5.81 -16.30
C LEU A 60 9.99 4.28 -16.35
N GLU A 61 9.39 3.73 -17.40
CA GLU A 61 9.27 2.27 -17.59
C GLU A 61 10.63 1.61 -17.84
N ASP A 62 11.53 2.27 -18.57
CA ASP A 62 12.90 1.81 -18.79
C ASP A 62 13.72 1.85 -17.50
N GLU A 63 13.59 2.91 -16.71
CA GLU A 63 14.21 3.00 -15.39
C GLU A 63 13.71 1.91 -14.44
N LEU A 64 12.39 1.64 -14.44
CA LEU A 64 11.80 0.57 -13.65
C LEU A 64 12.32 -0.80 -14.08
N ARG A 65 12.40 -1.07 -15.39
CA ARG A 65 12.94 -2.32 -15.93
C ARG A 65 14.41 -2.53 -15.54
N LYS A 66 15.22 -1.47 -15.63
CA LYS A 66 16.63 -1.48 -15.21
C LYS A 66 16.78 -1.67 -13.70
N THR A 67 15.87 -1.10 -12.91
CA THR A 67 15.87 -1.27 -11.46
C THR A 67 15.47 -2.69 -11.07
N GLN A 68 14.46 -3.24 -11.75
CA GLN A 68 13.98 -4.60 -11.52
C GLN A 68 15.07 -5.65 -11.83
N SER A 69 15.83 -5.48 -12.92
CA SER A 69 16.93 -6.41 -13.24
C SER A 69 18.04 -6.40 -12.18
N ARG A 70 18.39 -5.22 -11.65
CA ARG A 70 19.36 -5.07 -10.56
C ARG A 70 18.90 -5.73 -9.25
N ILE A 71 17.61 -5.65 -8.95
CA ILE A 71 17.03 -6.29 -7.77
C ILE A 71 17.13 -7.81 -7.91
N VAL A 72 16.76 -8.35 -9.08
CA VAL A 72 16.83 -9.80 -9.35
C VAL A 72 18.27 -10.31 -9.25
N SER A 73 19.24 -9.59 -9.83
CA SER A 73 20.65 -9.99 -9.73
C SER A 73 21.16 -9.93 -8.30
N ALA A 74 20.83 -8.87 -7.55
CA ALA A 74 21.22 -8.75 -6.14
C ALA A 74 20.58 -9.85 -5.27
N GLN A 75 19.32 -10.20 -5.53
CA GLN A 75 18.64 -11.31 -4.84
C GLN A 75 19.30 -12.66 -5.14
N ALA A 76 19.69 -12.92 -6.39
CA ALA A 76 20.39 -14.15 -6.77
C ALA A 76 21.76 -14.28 -6.07
N GLU A 77 22.51 -13.18 -5.98
CA GLU A 77 23.79 -13.14 -5.25
C GLU A 77 23.62 -13.33 -3.73
N LEU A 78 22.58 -12.73 -3.13
CA LEU A 78 22.30 -12.91 -1.71
C LEU A 78 21.87 -14.34 -1.39
N ASN A 79 21.09 -14.97 -2.28
CA ASN A 79 20.63 -16.33 -2.08
C ASN A 79 21.79 -17.34 -2.20
N SER A 80 22.70 -17.14 -3.17
CA SER A 80 23.87 -18.00 -3.33
C SER A 80 24.88 -17.86 -2.19
N ARG A 81 25.07 -16.65 -1.66
CA ARG A 81 25.87 -16.41 -0.44
C ARG A 81 25.25 -17.06 0.80
N SER A 82 23.93 -16.98 0.94
CA SER A 82 23.22 -17.61 2.06
C SER A 82 23.32 -19.13 2.04
N ASP A 83 23.23 -19.74 0.85
CA ASP A 83 23.33 -21.20 0.68
C ASP A 83 24.77 -21.70 0.96
N SER A 84 25.78 -20.89 0.64
CA SER A 84 27.18 -21.18 0.98
C SER A 84 27.46 -21.03 2.47
N ASP A 85 26.99 -19.96 3.13
CA ASP A 85 27.13 -19.81 4.59
C ASP A 85 26.35 -20.88 5.38
N ALA A 86 25.18 -21.30 4.89
CA ALA A 86 24.38 -22.36 5.51
C ALA A 86 25.03 -23.74 5.37
N SER A 87 25.59 -24.07 4.20
CA SER A 87 26.30 -25.33 3.98
C SER A 87 27.61 -25.42 4.76
N ILE A 88 28.36 -24.32 4.92
CA ILE A 88 29.57 -24.27 5.75
C ILE A 88 29.22 -24.49 7.23
N ASN A 89 28.17 -23.84 7.74
CA ASN A 89 27.75 -24.03 9.13
C ASN A 89 27.26 -25.47 9.40
N LEU A 90 26.56 -26.10 8.47
CA LEU A 90 26.07 -27.47 8.63
C LEU A 90 27.22 -28.49 8.69
N GLN A 91 28.27 -28.31 7.89
CA GLN A 91 29.45 -29.18 7.88
C GLN A 91 30.30 -29.06 9.14
N LEU A 92 30.40 -27.86 9.74
CA LEU A 92 31.14 -27.65 10.98
C LEU A 92 30.51 -28.36 12.19
N PHE A 93 29.19 -28.55 12.19
CA PHE A 93 28.47 -29.23 13.28
C PHE A 93 28.29 -30.74 13.09
N SER A 94 28.50 -31.28 11.88
CA SER A 94 28.24 -32.70 11.58
C SER A 94 29.49 -33.59 11.63
N GLY A 95 30.66 -33.04 11.94
CA GLY A 95 31.93 -33.77 12.00
C GLY A 95 32.61 -33.77 13.37
N LYS A 96 32.14 -34.59 14.34
CA LYS A 96 32.95 -35.28 15.36
C LYS A 96 32.07 -36.20 16.22
N PRO A 97 32.32 -37.53 16.27
CA PRO A 97 31.69 -38.39 17.27
C PRO A 97 32.35 -38.06 18.62
N VAL A 98 31.54 -37.60 19.59
CA VAL A 98 32.02 -37.42 20.96
C VAL A 98 32.17 -38.82 21.57
N SER A 99 33.35 -39.42 21.32
CA SER A 99 33.81 -40.59 22.04
C SER A 99 34.20 -40.16 23.46
N ALA A 100 33.80 -40.98 24.43
CA ALA A 100 34.11 -40.97 25.85
C ALA A 100 33.42 -39.87 26.69
N VAL A 101 32.54 -40.28 27.61
CA VAL A 101 32.94 -40.48 29.01
C VAL A 101 32.10 -41.58 29.67
N ASP A 102 32.83 -42.47 30.32
CA ASP A 102 32.43 -43.61 31.13
C ASP A 102 31.69 -43.14 32.39
N THR A 103 30.50 -43.70 32.67
CA THR A 103 29.89 -43.64 34.01
C THR A 103 29.36 -45.02 34.39
N HIS A 104 30.22 -45.75 35.07
CA HIS A 104 29.98 -46.94 35.86
C HIS A 104 28.82 -46.72 36.86
N ILE A 105 27.79 -47.58 36.82
CA ILE A 105 26.72 -47.64 37.82
C ILE A 105 26.57 -49.12 38.23
N GLU A 106 26.94 -49.45 39.47
CA GLU A 106 26.70 -50.75 40.10
C GLU A 106 25.19 -50.94 40.41
N PRO A 107 24.63 -52.16 40.24
CA PRO A 107 23.33 -52.50 40.77
C PRO A 107 23.45 -53.19 42.14
N THR A 108 22.57 -52.80 43.07
CA THR A 108 22.23 -53.52 44.31
C THR A 108 21.50 -54.82 44.01
#